data_AF-A0A968DQ33-F1
#
_entry.id   AF-A0A968DQ33-F1
#
_cell.length_a   1.000
_cell.length_b   1.000
_cell.length_c   1.000
_cell.angle_alpha   90.00
_cell.angle_beta   90.00
_cell.angle_gamma   90.00
#
_symmetry.space_group_name_H-M   'P 1'
#
loop_
_entity.id
_entity.type
_entity.pdbx_description
1 polymer ?
#
loop_
_entity_poly.entity_id
_entity_poly.type
_entity_poly.pdbx_seq_one_letter_code
_entity_poly.pdbx_strand_id
1 'polypeptide(L)'
;MLNTANALESLEFYSLLRNQNETLEKKVEERTKTLAKYERQLQQVLKIQAIGTLAGGIAHDFNNILFPIVGYTELTMDEVPEDSVAYNNLQEILKAANRAKDLVQQILTFSRQS
;
A
#
# COMPACT_ATOMS: atom_id res chain seq x y z
N MET A 1 -48.42 -14.18 -51.02
CA MET A 1 -47.79 -12.97 -50.44
C MET A 1 -47.73 -12.98 -48.90
N LEU A 2 -48.66 -13.63 -48.17
CA LEU A 2 -48.57 -13.71 -46.69
C LEU A 2 -47.33 -14.46 -46.16
N ASN A 3 -46.93 -15.57 -46.81
CA ASN A 3 -45.77 -16.37 -46.35
C ASN A 3 -44.41 -15.68 -46.52
N THR A 4 -44.26 -14.82 -47.52
CA THR A 4 -43.00 -14.12 -47.80
C THR A 4 -42.81 -12.94 -46.86
N ALA A 5 -43.89 -12.24 -46.49
CA ALA A 5 -43.86 -11.18 -45.49
C ALA A 5 -43.49 -11.73 -44.10
N ASN A 6 -44.12 -12.83 -43.67
CA ASN A 6 -43.80 -13.50 -42.41
C ASN A 6 -42.35 -14.02 -42.36
N ALA A 7 -41.83 -14.51 -43.49
CA ALA A 7 -40.43 -14.94 -43.59
C ALA A 7 -39.46 -13.76 -43.48
N LEU A 8 -39.79 -12.61 -44.07
CA LEU A 8 -38.97 -11.39 -43.99
C LEU A 8 -38.93 -10.84 -42.57
N GLU A 9 -40.10 -10.76 -41.91
CA GLU A 9 -40.25 -10.26 -40.53
C GLU A 9 -39.51 -11.16 -39.53
N SER A 10 -39.54 -12.48 -39.75
CA SER A 10 -38.74 -13.45 -39.01
C SER A 10 -37.23 -13.22 -39.22
N LEU A 11 -36.79 -12.99 -40.45
CA LEU A 11 -35.39 -12.72 -40.77
C LEU A 11 -34.88 -11.42 -40.15
N GLU A 12 -35.71 -10.37 -40.16
CA GLU A 12 -35.44 -9.09 -39.48
C GLU A 12 -35.31 -9.30 -37.97
N PHE A 13 -36.22 -10.06 -37.37
CA PHE A 13 -36.17 -10.42 -35.95
C PHE A 13 -34.89 -11.18 -35.57
N TYR A 14 -34.49 -12.19 -36.35
CA TYR A 14 -33.24 -12.91 -36.14
C TYR A 14 -32.01 -12.00 -36.28
N SER A 15 -32.03 -11.05 -37.22
CA SER A 15 -30.94 -10.08 -37.39
C SER A 15 -30.82 -9.13 -36.19
N LEU A 16 -31.96 -8.69 -35.65
CA LEU A 16 -32.01 -7.81 -34.48
C LEU A 16 -31.48 -8.54 -33.25
N LEU A 17 -31.94 -9.78 -33.02
CA LEU A 17 -31.49 -10.61 -31.90
C LEU A 17 -29.98 -10.87 -31.99
N ARG A 18 -29.47 -11.16 -33.19
CA ARG A 18 -28.03 -11.34 -33.41
C ARG A 18 -27.24 -10.06 -33.08
N ASN A 19 -27.67 -8.91 -33.57
CA ASN A 19 -27.01 -7.63 -33.27
C ASN A 19 -27.05 -7.30 -31.77
N GLN A 20 -28.16 -7.59 -31.08
CA GLN A 20 -28.27 -7.42 -29.64
C GLN A 20 -27.30 -8.35 -28.89
N ASN A 21 -27.21 -9.62 -29.29
CA ASN A 21 -26.25 -10.56 -28.71
C ASN A 21 -24.81 -10.10 -28.92
N GLU A 22 -24.42 -9.71 -30.14
CA GLU A 22 -23.07 -9.20 -30.42
C GLU A 22 -22.76 -7.93 -29.58
N THR A 23 -23.76 -7.07 -29.38
CA THR A 23 -23.61 -5.88 -28.53
C THR A 23 -23.46 -6.25 -27.04
N LEU A 24 -24.23 -7.23 -26.57
CA LEU A 24 -24.14 -7.72 -25.19
C LEU A 24 -22.80 -8.39 -24.93
N GLU A 25 -22.31 -9.22 -25.86
CA GLU A 25 -21.00 -9.86 -25.76
C GLU A 25 -19.88 -8.83 -25.66
N LYS A 26 -19.90 -7.80 -26.51
CA LYS A 26 -18.93 -6.68 -26.42
C LYS A 26 -18.99 -5.98 -25.08
N LYS A 27 -20.19 -5.66 -24.58
CA LYS A 27 -20.36 -5.00 -23.27
C LYS A 27 -19.85 -5.88 -22.13
N VAL A 28 -20.11 -7.19 -22.17
CA VAL A 28 -19.59 -8.16 -21.19
C VAL A 28 -18.07 -8.17 -21.23
N GLU A 29 -17.47 -8.25 -22.42
CA GLU A 29 -16.01 -8.24 -22.57
C GLU A 29 -15.37 -6.95 -22.01
N GLU A 30 -15.94 -5.79 -22.34
CA GLU A 30 -15.50 -4.49 -21.83
C GLU A 30 -15.60 -4.39 -20.31
N ARG A 31 -16.73 -4.84 -19.74
CA ARG A 31 -16.94 -4.89 -18.29
C ARG A 31 -15.93 -5.82 -17.62
N THR A 32 -15.70 -7.01 -18.17
CA THR A 32 -14.74 -7.99 -17.63
C THR A 32 -13.32 -7.43 -17.64
N LYS A 33 -12.90 -6.77 -18.73
CA LYS A 33 -11.59 -6.09 -18.80
C LYS A 33 -11.46 -4.98 -17.75
N THR A 34 -12.53 -4.20 -17.57
CA THR A 34 -12.58 -3.10 -16.61
C THR A 34 -12.52 -3.60 -15.16
N LEU A 35 -13.30 -4.63 -14.84
CA LEU A 35 -13.28 -5.30 -13.53
C LEU A 35 -11.90 -5.86 -13.21
N ALA A 36 -11.29 -6.60 -14.14
CA ALA A 36 -9.95 -7.14 -13.95
C ALA A 36 -8.89 -6.05 -13.71
N LYS A 37 -9.03 -4.87 -14.34
CA LYS A 37 -8.16 -3.72 -14.08
C LYS A 37 -8.35 -3.17 -12.67
N TYR A 38 -9.60 -2.99 -12.24
CA TYR A 38 -9.90 -2.49 -10.90
C TYR A 38 -9.50 -3.47 -9.79
N GLU A 39 -9.68 -4.76 -9.99
CA GLU A 39 -9.22 -5.79 -9.04
C GLU A 39 -7.71 -5.70 -8.82
N ARG A 40 -6.92 -5.52 -9.89
CA ARG A 40 -5.46 -5.32 -9.76
C ARG A 40 -5.12 -4.04 -9.01
N GLN A 41 -5.84 -2.95 -9.27
CA GLN A 41 -5.64 -1.69 -8.55
C GLN A 41 -6.01 -1.82 -7.07
N LEU A 42 -7.11 -2.51 -6.77
CA LEU A 42 -7.55 -2.77 -5.40
C LEU A 42 -6.54 -3.64 -4.66
N GLN A 43 -6.04 -4.71 -5.28
CA GLN A 43 -4.99 -5.56 -4.71
C GLN A 43 -3.72 -4.73 -4.40
N GLN A 44 -3.34 -3.81 -5.29
CA GLN A 44 -2.21 -2.93 -5.06
C GLN A 44 -2.43 -2.00 -3.84
N VAL A 45 -3.61 -1.38 -3.73
CA VAL A 45 -3.98 -0.53 -2.59
C VAL A 45 -4.00 -1.32 -1.28
N LEU A 46 -4.61 -2.50 -1.27
CA LEU A 46 -4.64 -3.37 -0.08
C LEU A 46 -3.24 -3.80 0.36
N LYS A 47 -2.36 -4.12 -0.59
CA LYS A 47 -0.96 -4.44 -0.30
C LYS A 47 -0.25 -3.26 0.37
N ILE A 48 -0.44 -2.07 -0.17
CA ILE A 48 0.15 -0.85 0.39
C ILE A 48 -0.39 -0.57 1.79
N GLN A 49 -1.71 -0.67 1.99
CA GLN A 49 -2.34 -0.48 3.28
C GLN A 49 -1.80 -1.46 4.33
N ALA A 50 -1.64 -2.74 3.97
CA ALA A 50 -1.08 -3.75 4.85
C ALA A 50 0.38 -3.45 5.23
N ILE A 51 1.20 -3.00 4.28
CA ILE A 51 2.57 -2.53 4.55
C ILE A 51 2.55 -1.33 5.50
N GLY A 52 1.62 -0.40 5.32
CA GLY A 52 1.52 0.78 6.16
C GLY A 52 1.14 0.48 7.60
N THR A 53 0.15 -0.40 7.80
CA THR A 53 -0.25 -0.86 9.13
C THR A 53 0.90 -1.60 9.83
N LEU A 54 1.60 -2.48 9.11
CA LEU A 54 2.74 -3.23 9.66
C LEU A 54 3.92 -2.32 10.02
N ALA A 55 4.24 -1.34 9.16
CA ALA A 55 5.28 -0.36 9.41
C ALA A 55 4.97 0.53 10.62
N GLY A 56 3.71 0.90 10.83
CA GLY A 56 3.27 1.65 12.01
C GLY A 56 3.51 0.90 13.32
N GLY A 57 3.15 -0.39 13.36
CA GLY A 57 3.41 -1.26 14.51
C GLY A 57 4.90 -1.44 14.79
N ILE A 58 5.68 -1.76 13.75
CA ILE A 58 7.14 -1.92 13.88
C ILE A 58 7.79 -0.63 14.37
N ALA A 59 7.40 0.53 13.83
CA ALA A 59 7.98 1.80 14.23
C ALA A 59 7.68 2.16 15.69
N HIS A 60 6.46 1.87 16.15
CA HIS A 60 6.12 2.02 17.56
C HIS A 60 7.03 1.16 18.45
N ASP A 61 7.22 -0.12 18.10
CA ASP A 61 8.04 -1.04 18.89
C ASP A 61 9.52 -0.64 18.91
N PHE A 62 10.06 -0.15 17.78
CA PHE A 62 11.40 0.42 17.75
C PHE A 62 11.53 1.66 18.64
N ASN A 63 10.55 2.56 18.62
CA ASN A 63 10.56 3.73 19.50
C ASN A 63 10.51 3.33 20.97
N ASN A 64 9.78 2.27 21.33
CA ASN A 64 9.76 1.74 22.71
C ASN A 64 11.13 1.25 23.18
N ILE A 65 11.97 0.75 22.27
CA ILE A 65 13.33 0.30 22.58
C ILE A 65 14.30 1.48 22.59
N LEU A 66 14.20 2.38 21.61
CA LEU A 66 15.11 3.53 21.48
C LEU A 66 14.94 4.55 22.60
N PHE A 67 13.70 4.78 23.07
CA PHE A 67 13.43 5.77 24.11
C PHE A 67 14.23 5.55 25.40
N PRO A 68 14.20 4.36 26.04
CA PRO A 68 15.02 4.11 27.21
C PRO A 68 16.52 4.08 26.90
N ILE A 69 16.94 3.61 25.72
CA ILE A 69 18.37 3.64 25.34
C ILE A 69 18.89 5.08 25.32
N VAL A 70 18.17 5.97 24.64
CA VAL A 70 18.52 7.40 24.58
C VAL A 70 18.48 8.01 25.97
N GLY A 71 17.37 7.83 26.70
CA GLY A 71 17.17 8.44 28.02
C GLY A 71 18.22 8.01 29.05
N TYR A 72 18.53 6.71 29.15
CA TYR A 72 19.58 6.24 30.05
C TYR A 72 20.97 6.66 29.60
N THR A 73 21.23 6.75 28.30
CA THR A 73 22.52 7.25 27.79
C THR A 73 22.72 8.70 28.19
N GLU A 74 21.71 9.57 27.97
CA GLU A 74 21.74 10.98 28.35
C GLU A 74 21.91 11.15 29.87
N LEU A 75 21.11 10.45 30.68
CA LEU A 75 21.24 10.49 32.14
C LEU A 75 22.62 10.03 32.62
N THR A 76 23.20 9.00 32.02
CA THR A 76 24.53 8.50 32.40
C THR A 76 25.63 9.46 31.95
N MET A 77 25.44 10.18 30.84
CA MET A 77 26.39 11.21 30.39
C MET A 77 26.50 12.35 31.40
N ASP A 78 25.40 12.72 32.06
CA ASP A 78 25.38 13.76 33.10
C ASP A 78 26.13 13.34 34.39
N GLU A 79 26.38 12.03 34.58
CA GLU A 79 27.04 11.47 35.77
C GLU A 79 28.55 11.23 35.58
N VAL A 80 29.08 11.36 34.37
CA VAL A 80 30.50 11.09 34.06
C VAL A 80 31.24 12.35 33.61
N PRO A 81 32.56 12.48 33.87
CA PRO A 81 33.34 13.61 33.37
C PRO A 81 33.36 13.65 31.83
N GLU A 82 33.20 14.84 31.25
CA GLU A 82 33.16 15.03 29.79
C GLU A 82 34.46 14.61 29.07
N ASP A 83 35.60 14.66 29.77
CA ASP A 83 36.91 14.25 29.27
C ASP A 83 37.16 12.74 29.40
N SER A 84 36.23 12.00 29.99
CA SER A 84 36.37 10.56 30.20
C SER A 84 36.13 9.74 28.92
N VAL A 85 36.75 8.55 28.86
CA VAL A 85 36.48 7.56 27.82
C VAL A 85 35.01 7.12 27.84
N ALA A 86 34.39 7.07 29.02
CA ALA A 86 32.98 6.72 29.18
C ALA A 86 32.06 7.72 28.49
N TYR A 87 32.30 9.03 28.68
CA TYR A 87 31.53 10.09 28.03
C TYR A 87 31.60 9.98 26.50
N ASN A 88 32.81 9.79 25.95
CA ASN A 88 33.01 9.60 24.50
C ASN A 88 32.25 8.37 23.96
N ASN A 89 32.28 7.24 24.69
CA ASN A 89 31.54 6.04 24.30
C ASN A 89 30.02 6.27 24.33
N LEU A 90 29.50 6.95 25.36
CA LEU A 90 28.08 7.29 25.46
C LEU A 90 27.64 8.23 24.33
N GLN A 91 28.51 9.16 23.92
CA GLN A 91 28.25 10.04 22.78
C GLN A 91 28.06 9.26 21.47
N GLU A 92 28.88 8.24 21.22
CA GLU A 92 28.73 7.38 20.05
C GLU A 92 27.47 6.48 20.14
N ILE A 93 27.10 6.01 21.33
CA ILE A 93 25.83 5.30 21.56
C ILE A 93 24.64 6.21 21.21
N LEU A 94 24.64 7.45 21.72
CA LEU A 94 23.58 8.42 21.49
C LEU A 94 23.44 8.76 20.00
N LYS A 95 24.58 8.94 19.31
CA LYS A 95 24.63 9.17 17.87
C LYS A 95 24.07 7.98 17.07
N ALA A 96 24.40 6.76 17.45
CA ALA A 96 23.86 5.55 16.83
C ALA A 96 22.35 5.41 17.05
N ALA A 97 21.87 5.68 18.28
CA ALA A 97 20.46 5.64 18.62
C ALA A 97 19.64 6.69 17.85
N ASN A 98 20.16 7.91 17.70
CA ASN A 98 19.55 8.96 16.88
C ASN A 98 19.47 8.56 15.40
N ARG A 99 20.54 7.98 14.86
CA ARG A 99 20.51 7.46 13.49
C ARG A 99 19.48 6.34 13.29
N ALA A 100 19.30 5.47 14.29
CA ALA A 100 18.27 4.43 14.25
C ALA A 100 16.86 5.04 14.27
N LYS A 101 16.63 6.07 15.08
CA LYS A 101 15.36 6.84 15.10
C LYS A 101 15.06 7.46 13.73
N ASP A 102 16.05 8.05 13.07
CA ASP A 102 15.89 8.62 11.73
C ASP A 102 15.48 7.57 10.69
N LEU A 103 16.08 6.37 10.75
CA LEU A 103 15.73 5.26 9.87
C LEU A 103 14.27 4.80 10.06
N VAL A 104 13.83 4.69 11.31
CA VAL A 104 12.43 4.36 11.64
C VAL A 104 11.47 5.43 11.09
N GLN A 105 11.85 6.71 11.19
CA GLN A 105 11.05 7.80 10.65
C GLN A 105 10.97 7.78 9.12
N GLN A 106 12.04 7.38 8.43
CA GLN A 106 12.03 7.19 6.96
C GLN A 106 11.09 6.04 6.55
N ILE A 107 11.10 4.92 7.28
CA ILE A 107 10.19 3.79 7.05
C ILE A 107 8.74 4.23 7.21
N LEU A 108 8.42 4.99 8.26
CA LEU A 108 7.08 5.56 8.47
C LEU A 108 6.66 6.51 7.36
N THR A 109 7.58 7.34 6.87
CA THR A 109 7.30 8.30 5.79
C THR A 109 6.94 7.58 4.51
N PHE A 110 7.72 6.55 4.15
CA PHE A 110 7.45 5.70 2.99
C PHE A 110 6.10 4.97 3.11
N SER A 111 5.78 4.49 4.32
CA SER A 111 4.53 3.81 4.63
C SER A 111 3.29 4.71 4.58
N ARG A 112 3.42 6.03 4.75
CA ARG A 112 2.30 7.00 4.78
C ARG A 112 2.05 7.68 3.43
N GLN A 113 3.05 7.73 2.55
CA GLN A 113 2.96 8.36 1.23
C GLN A 113 2.52 7.41 0.10
N SER A 114 2.24 6.15 0.42
CA SER A 114 1.85 5.12 -0.53
C SER A 114 0.35 4.84 -0.46
#